data_AF-A0A966UYH5-F1
#
_entry.id   AF-A0A966UYH5-F1
#
_cell.length_a   1.000
_cell.length_b   1.000
_cell.length_c   1.000
_cell.angle_alpha   90.00
_cell.angle_beta   90.00
_cell.angle_gamma   90.00
#
_symmetry.space_group_name_H-M   'P 1'
#
loop_
_entity.id
_entity.type
_entity.pdbx_description
1 polymer ?
#
loop_
_entity_poly.entity_id
_entity_poly.type
_entity_poly.pdbx_seq_one_letter_code
_entity_poly.pdbx_strand_id
1 'polypeptide(L)'
;MTAAPGLSSPLGATPRDGGVNFSLYAKDATAVELCLFDSALSPEPAQVVVLEGERYRTYHYWHCFVEGIGPGQVYGYRVHGPWDPANGERFDSQNLLLDPYGLALVMPPGYRREPSQPSAVAMRSVVVDPDAYDWEGDQPLKRPSRETVIYELHVRGFTADPSSGVAPHKAGTYAGLIEKIPYLKALGVTAVELLPVFQFDPLDAPGGRPNYWGYQPISFFVPHHGFSSRPDPMGPLDEFRDLVKALHRAGLEVILDVVFNHTAEGGADGPTFCYRGIANSDYYLLDDDRSRYADYTGCFNTLNANNPVVRRLIRHSLRYWVEHMHVDGFRFDLASVLSRDE
;
A
#
# COMPACT_ATOMS: atom_id res chain seq x y z
N MET A 1 4.63 -27.60 3.34
CA MET A 1 3.18 -27.92 3.41
C MET A 1 2.65 -27.90 1.99
N THR A 2 1.67 -28.75 1.62
CA THR A 2 1.00 -28.65 0.31
C THR A 2 -0.19 -27.69 0.45
N ALA A 3 -0.23 -26.62 -0.35
CA ALA A 3 -1.38 -25.73 -0.38
C ALA A 3 -2.51 -26.32 -1.25
N ALA A 4 -3.75 -25.99 -0.90
CA ALA A 4 -4.89 -26.27 -1.76
C ALA A 4 -4.93 -25.23 -2.91
N PRO A 5 -5.62 -25.52 -4.03
CA PRO A 5 -5.72 -24.59 -5.16
C PRO A 5 -6.22 -23.20 -4.78
N GLY A 6 -7.11 -23.05 -3.80
CA GLY A 6 -7.71 -21.76 -3.46
C GLY A 6 -8.57 -21.20 -4.59
N LEU A 7 -8.82 -19.89 -4.54
CA LEU A 7 -9.69 -19.14 -5.43
C LEU A 7 -8.94 -17.94 -6.02
N SER A 8 -9.20 -17.64 -7.30
CA SER A 8 -8.61 -16.50 -8.02
C SER A 8 -9.21 -15.13 -7.64
N SER A 9 -10.10 -15.09 -6.65
CA SER A 9 -10.79 -13.89 -6.19
C SER A 9 -11.27 -14.05 -4.74
N PRO A 10 -11.26 -12.99 -3.92
CA PRO A 10 -10.71 -11.66 -4.23
C PRO A 10 -9.18 -11.68 -4.37
N LEU A 11 -8.61 -10.59 -4.91
CA LEU A 11 -7.16 -10.40 -5.00
C LEU A 11 -6.57 -10.04 -3.63
N GLY A 12 -5.31 -10.40 -3.42
CA GLY A 12 -4.60 -10.26 -2.15
C GLY A 12 -4.72 -11.49 -1.26
N ALA A 13 -4.29 -11.35 0.00
CA ALA A 13 -4.47 -12.34 1.05
C ALA A 13 -5.80 -12.12 1.79
N THR A 14 -6.68 -13.11 1.78
CA THR A 14 -8.02 -13.05 2.39
C THR A 14 -8.20 -14.17 3.40
N PRO A 15 -8.34 -13.86 4.70
CA PRO A 15 -8.74 -14.83 5.71
C PRO A 15 -10.05 -15.54 5.34
N ARG A 16 -10.10 -16.85 5.54
CA ARG A 16 -11.27 -17.71 5.39
C ARG A 16 -11.29 -18.72 6.54
N ASP A 17 -12.38 -19.47 6.66
CA ASP A 17 -12.49 -20.51 7.69
C ASP A 17 -11.31 -21.49 7.61
N GLY A 18 -10.49 -21.51 8.67
CA GLY A 18 -9.37 -22.44 8.81
C GLY A 18 -8.09 -22.08 8.04
N GLY A 19 -7.99 -20.92 7.37
CA GLY A 19 -6.78 -20.55 6.64
C GLY A 19 -6.85 -19.21 5.91
N VAL A 20 -5.93 -19.01 4.95
CA VAL A 20 -5.86 -17.79 4.13
C VAL A 20 -5.81 -18.16 2.66
N ASN A 21 -6.67 -17.52 1.87
CA ASN A 21 -6.63 -17.57 0.42
C ASN A 21 -5.73 -16.45 -0.12
N PHE A 22 -4.74 -16.78 -0.94
CA PHE A 22 -3.89 -15.81 -1.62
C PHE A 22 -4.26 -15.78 -3.09
N SER A 23 -4.39 -14.59 -3.68
CA SER A 23 -4.52 -14.43 -5.13
C SER A 23 -3.72 -13.25 -5.66
N LEU A 24 -2.89 -13.51 -6.67
CA LEU A 24 -1.97 -12.56 -7.27
C LEU A 24 -2.17 -12.51 -8.78
N TYR A 25 -2.33 -11.32 -9.35
CA TYR A 25 -2.23 -11.14 -10.79
C TYR A 25 -0.75 -11.15 -11.21
N ALA A 26 -0.36 -12.08 -12.09
CA ALA A 26 0.98 -12.11 -12.68
C ALA A 26 0.91 -12.85 -14.03
N LYS A 27 0.53 -12.12 -15.08
CA LYS A 27 0.18 -12.68 -16.40
C LYS A 27 1.33 -13.44 -17.06
N ASP A 28 2.51 -12.84 -17.11
CA ASP A 28 3.67 -13.40 -17.82
C ASP A 28 4.60 -14.21 -16.90
N ALA A 29 4.19 -14.42 -15.64
CA ALA A 29 4.93 -15.26 -14.71
C ALA A 29 4.88 -16.73 -15.16
N THR A 30 5.97 -17.46 -14.91
CA THR A 30 6.11 -18.90 -15.15
C THR A 30 5.91 -19.72 -13.88
N ALA A 31 6.17 -19.14 -12.72
CA ALA A 31 5.88 -19.69 -11.39
C ALA A 31 5.76 -18.55 -10.36
N VAL A 32 5.07 -18.80 -9.26
CA VAL A 32 4.99 -17.88 -8.12
C VAL A 32 5.33 -18.64 -6.85
N GLU A 33 6.23 -18.10 -6.04
CA GLU A 33 6.51 -18.57 -4.69
C GLU A 33 5.81 -17.65 -3.70
N LEU A 34 4.95 -18.23 -2.84
CA LEU A 34 4.46 -17.56 -1.65
C LEU A 34 5.42 -17.86 -0.48
N CYS A 35 6.10 -16.83 0.00
CA CYS A 35 7.07 -16.91 1.09
C CYS A 35 6.40 -16.51 2.41
N LEU A 36 6.29 -17.44 3.37
CA LEU A 36 5.71 -17.24 4.69
C LEU A 36 6.81 -17.12 5.75
N PHE A 37 6.72 -16.13 6.62
CA PHE A 37 7.71 -15.85 7.67
C PHE A 37 7.10 -16.10 9.06
N ASP A 38 7.90 -16.65 9.98
CA ASP A 38 7.47 -16.84 11.38
C ASP A 38 7.23 -15.50 12.10
N SER A 39 7.93 -14.44 11.70
CA SER A 39 7.82 -13.12 12.31
C SER A 39 8.25 -11.99 11.36
N ALA A 40 7.90 -10.76 11.73
CA ALA A 40 8.33 -9.53 11.06
C ALA A 40 9.86 -9.39 10.93
N LEU A 41 10.63 -10.00 11.84
CA LEU A 41 12.09 -9.89 11.90
C LEU A 41 12.82 -11.14 11.40
N SER A 42 12.09 -12.19 10.98
CA SER A 42 12.72 -13.42 10.48
C SER A 42 13.56 -13.11 9.23
N PRO A 43 14.84 -13.51 9.13
CA PRO A 43 15.68 -13.14 7.99
C PRO A 43 15.28 -13.85 6.69
N GLU A 44 14.70 -15.04 6.80
CA GLU A 44 14.30 -15.89 5.68
C GLU A 44 12.89 -16.44 5.92
N PRO A 45 12.16 -16.86 4.85
CA PRO A 45 10.88 -17.50 5.01
C PRO A 45 11.01 -18.84 5.74
N ALA A 46 10.11 -19.09 6.67
CA ALA A 46 9.98 -20.38 7.35
C ALA A 46 9.37 -21.44 6.42
N GLN A 47 8.55 -21.01 5.47
CA GLN A 47 7.94 -21.87 4.48
C GLN A 47 7.83 -21.17 3.13
N VAL A 48 8.07 -21.90 2.06
CA VAL A 48 7.81 -21.47 0.68
C VAL A 48 6.79 -22.42 0.06
N VAL A 49 5.70 -21.84 -0.47
CA VAL A 49 4.69 -22.56 -1.24
C VAL A 49 4.91 -22.22 -2.71
N VAL A 50 5.32 -23.22 -3.49
CA VAL A 50 5.57 -23.06 -4.94
C VAL A 50 4.27 -23.30 -5.69
N LEU A 51 3.85 -22.29 -6.46
CA LEU A 51 2.69 -22.31 -7.34
C LEU A 51 3.18 -22.50 -8.77
N GLU A 52 2.96 -23.69 -9.30
CA GLU A 52 3.32 -24.09 -10.66
C GLU A 52 2.15 -24.80 -11.35
N GLY A 53 1.97 -24.50 -12.64
CA GLY A 53 0.96 -25.10 -13.50
C GLY A 53 -0.48 -24.63 -13.25
N GLU A 54 -1.39 -25.12 -14.11
CA GLU A 54 -2.80 -24.71 -14.16
C GLU A 54 -3.59 -24.97 -12.87
N ARG A 55 -3.09 -25.83 -11.97
CA ARG A 55 -3.76 -26.11 -10.69
C ARG A 55 -3.85 -24.87 -9.80
N TYR A 56 -2.84 -24.00 -9.84
CA TYR A 56 -2.74 -22.80 -9.00
C TYR A 56 -2.95 -21.52 -9.82
N ARG A 57 -3.49 -21.65 -11.05
CA ARG A 57 -3.60 -20.54 -11.98
C ARG A 57 -4.93 -20.61 -12.71
N THR A 58 -5.72 -19.56 -12.59
CA THR A 58 -6.91 -19.34 -13.41
C THR A 58 -6.63 -18.13 -14.31
N TYR A 59 -6.44 -18.36 -15.60
CA TYR A 59 -6.08 -17.32 -16.57
C TYR A 59 -4.77 -16.60 -16.18
N HIS A 60 -4.83 -15.33 -15.75
CA HIS A 60 -3.65 -14.53 -15.36
C HIS A 60 -3.49 -14.39 -13.83
N TYR A 61 -4.28 -15.16 -13.08
CA TYR A 61 -4.34 -15.08 -11.62
C TYR A 61 -3.76 -16.35 -11.00
N TRP A 62 -2.69 -16.17 -10.24
CA TRP A 62 -2.12 -17.20 -9.39
C TRP A 62 -2.84 -17.21 -8.06
N HIS A 63 -3.10 -18.39 -7.52
CA HIS A 63 -3.83 -18.51 -6.27
C HIS A 63 -3.50 -19.81 -5.53
N CYS A 64 -3.62 -19.75 -4.21
CA CYS A 64 -3.56 -20.91 -3.34
C CYS A 64 -4.33 -20.66 -2.04
N PHE A 65 -4.66 -21.74 -1.33
CA PHE A 65 -5.19 -21.68 0.02
C PHE A 65 -4.26 -22.41 0.97
N VAL A 66 -3.86 -21.72 2.04
CA VAL A 66 -2.95 -22.23 3.07
C VAL A 66 -3.73 -22.37 4.38
N GLU A 67 -3.84 -23.60 4.86
CA GLU A 67 -4.51 -23.94 6.12
C GLU A 67 -3.66 -23.57 7.35
N GLY A 68 -4.33 -23.27 8.46
CA GLY A 68 -3.68 -23.11 9.76
C GLY A 68 -2.99 -21.77 10.00
N ILE A 69 -3.08 -20.83 9.05
CA ILE A 69 -2.60 -19.44 9.20
C ILE A 69 -3.78 -18.45 9.20
N GLY A 70 -3.55 -17.23 9.65
CA GLY A 70 -4.59 -16.19 9.77
C GLY A 70 -4.00 -14.77 9.80
N PRO A 71 -4.81 -13.77 10.20
CA PRO A 71 -4.35 -12.39 10.37
C PRO A 71 -3.08 -12.30 11.22
N GLY A 72 -2.16 -11.42 10.82
CA GLY A 72 -0.82 -11.30 11.41
C GLY A 72 0.26 -12.16 10.74
N GLN A 73 -0.09 -13.13 9.89
CA GLN A 73 0.88 -13.88 9.10
C GLN A 73 1.66 -12.94 8.18
N VAL A 74 3.00 -12.91 8.32
CA VAL A 74 3.89 -12.13 7.47
C VAL A 74 4.24 -12.91 6.22
N TYR A 75 4.15 -12.29 5.05
CA TYR A 75 4.38 -12.94 3.77
C TYR A 75 4.96 -12.01 2.69
N GLY A 76 5.43 -12.61 1.60
CA GLY A 76 5.77 -11.91 0.36
C GLY A 76 5.77 -12.91 -0.81
N TYR A 77 6.03 -12.41 -2.02
CA TYR A 77 6.11 -13.25 -3.21
C TYR A 77 7.52 -13.23 -3.82
N ARG A 78 7.94 -14.33 -4.42
CA ARG A 78 8.96 -14.31 -5.48
C ARG A 78 8.30 -14.75 -6.77
N VAL A 79 8.49 -13.97 -7.84
CA VAL A 79 7.79 -14.20 -9.10
C VAL A 79 8.81 -14.54 -10.17
N HIS A 80 8.65 -15.71 -10.76
CA HIS A 80 9.49 -16.20 -11.84
C HIS A 80 8.88 -15.81 -13.18
N GLY A 81 9.72 -15.47 -14.14
CA GLY A 81 9.29 -15.07 -15.47
C GLY A 81 10.49 -14.67 -16.33
N PRO A 82 10.25 -14.18 -17.55
CA PRO A 82 11.33 -13.79 -18.43
C PRO A 82 12.05 -12.52 -17.94
N TRP A 83 13.38 -12.50 -18.09
CA TRP A 83 14.21 -11.33 -17.86
C TRP A 83 14.78 -10.86 -19.19
N ASP A 84 14.15 -9.83 -19.75
CA ASP A 84 14.60 -9.14 -20.96
C ASP A 84 14.30 -7.63 -20.82
N PRO A 85 15.16 -6.89 -20.09
CA PRO A 85 14.96 -5.47 -19.85
C PRO A 85 14.90 -4.63 -21.13
N ALA A 86 15.48 -5.10 -22.24
CA ALA A 86 15.42 -4.41 -23.53
C ALA A 86 14.00 -4.43 -24.12
N ASN A 87 13.17 -5.41 -23.75
CA ASN A 87 11.77 -5.54 -24.16
C ASN A 87 10.77 -5.25 -23.02
N GLY A 88 11.27 -4.74 -21.88
CA GLY A 88 10.48 -4.35 -20.72
C GLY A 88 10.13 -5.49 -19.76
N GLU A 89 10.71 -6.68 -19.93
CA GLU A 89 10.52 -7.83 -19.04
C GLU A 89 11.52 -7.77 -17.88
N ARG A 90 11.01 -7.72 -16.64
CA ARG A 90 11.82 -7.40 -15.44
C ARG A 90 11.60 -8.39 -14.29
N PHE A 91 11.28 -9.64 -14.60
CA PHE A 91 11.11 -10.68 -13.57
C PHE A 91 12.45 -11.08 -12.97
N ASP A 92 12.58 -10.93 -11.65
CA ASP A 92 13.74 -11.38 -10.89
C ASP A 92 13.26 -12.00 -9.58
N SER A 93 13.25 -13.33 -9.55
CA SER A 93 12.77 -14.12 -8.41
C SER A 93 13.71 -14.06 -7.20
N GLN A 94 14.88 -13.42 -7.30
CA GLN A 94 15.73 -13.13 -6.14
C GLN A 94 15.12 -12.05 -5.26
N ASN A 95 14.29 -11.17 -5.83
CA ASN A 95 13.61 -10.11 -5.10
C ASN A 95 12.37 -10.64 -4.39
N LEU A 96 12.26 -10.31 -3.10
CA LEU A 96 11.02 -10.51 -2.34
C LEU A 96 10.09 -9.32 -2.62
N LEU A 97 8.91 -9.62 -3.11
CA LEU A 97 7.91 -8.65 -3.56
C LEU A 97 6.74 -8.57 -2.59
N LEU A 98 6.22 -7.36 -2.41
CA LEU A 98 4.97 -7.09 -1.72
C LEU A 98 3.77 -7.59 -2.54
N ASP A 99 2.68 -7.86 -1.83
CA ASP A 99 1.37 -8.02 -2.46
C ASP A 99 0.82 -6.64 -2.89
N PRO A 100 0.48 -6.43 -4.18
CA PRO A 100 -0.18 -5.20 -4.64
C PRO A 100 -1.48 -4.86 -3.89
N TYR A 101 -2.13 -5.88 -3.30
CA TYR A 101 -3.36 -5.79 -2.51
C TYR A 101 -3.11 -5.99 -1.01
N GLY A 102 -1.85 -5.99 -0.55
CA GLY A 102 -1.53 -6.10 0.86
C GLY A 102 -2.07 -4.91 1.67
N LEU A 103 -2.75 -5.20 2.78
CA LEU A 103 -3.43 -4.19 3.62
C LEU A 103 -2.59 -3.71 4.82
N ALA A 104 -1.47 -4.38 5.08
CA ALA A 104 -0.45 -3.97 6.01
C ALA A 104 0.92 -4.45 5.54
N LEU A 105 1.98 -3.83 6.05
CA LEU A 105 3.35 -4.22 5.73
C LEU A 105 4.31 -4.05 6.90
N VAL A 106 5.41 -4.78 6.80
CA VAL A 106 6.60 -4.65 7.63
C VAL A 106 7.71 -4.09 6.78
N MET A 107 8.40 -3.08 7.31
CA MET A 107 9.68 -2.60 6.82
C MET A 107 10.77 -3.03 7.81
N PRO A 108 11.54 -4.09 7.53
CA PRO A 108 12.52 -4.59 8.47
C PRO A 108 13.62 -3.57 8.79
N PRO A 109 14.25 -3.65 9.97
CA PRO A 109 15.44 -2.87 10.28
C PRO A 109 16.53 -3.08 9.22
N GLY A 110 17.12 -1.98 8.76
CA GLY A 110 18.17 -2.03 7.74
C GLY A 110 17.65 -2.05 6.29
N TYR A 111 16.35 -1.82 6.05
CA TYR A 111 15.81 -1.50 4.74
C TYR A 111 16.68 -0.46 4.01
N ARG A 112 16.94 -0.70 2.72
CA ARG A 112 17.69 0.21 1.85
C ARG A 112 16.96 0.38 0.53
N ARG A 113 16.98 1.59 -0.02
CA ARG A 113 16.42 1.84 -1.34
C ARG A 113 17.42 1.43 -2.43
N GLU A 114 17.55 0.12 -2.66
CA GLU A 114 18.45 -0.49 -3.63
C GLU A 114 17.66 -1.28 -4.70
N PRO A 115 18.17 -1.43 -5.95
CA PRO A 115 17.50 -2.14 -7.05
C PRO A 115 17.01 -3.55 -6.69
N SER A 116 17.81 -4.26 -5.90
CA SER A 116 17.54 -5.59 -5.35
C SER A 116 17.95 -5.60 -3.88
N GLN A 117 17.25 -6.38 -3.07
CA GLN A 117 17.50 -6.49 -1.63
C GLN A 117 17.46 -7.95 -1.18
N PRO A 118 18.33 -8.35 -0.23
CA PRO A 118 18.22 -9.66 0.39
C PRO A 118 16.91 -9.75 1.19
N SER A 119 16.35 -10.96 1.28
CA SER A 119 15.06 -11.20 1.94
C SER A 119 15.03 -10.72 3.40
N ALA A 120 16.18 -10.70 4.07
CA ALA A 120 16.31 -10.24 5.46
C ALA A 120 15.97 -8.75 5.68
N VAL A 121 16.09 -7.90 4.66
CA VAL A 121 15.81 -6.45 4.76
C VAL A 121 14.70 -5.98 3.81
N ALA A 122 14.20 -6.86 2.95
CA ALA A 122 13.11 -6.58 2.03
C ALA A 122 11.77 -6.40 2.77
N MET A 123 10.94 -5.49 2.26
CA MET A 123 9.59 -5.26 2.78
C MET A 123 8.70 -6.49 2.60
N ARG A 124 7.71 -6.64 3.50
CA ARG A 124 6.81 -7.80 3.52
C ARG A 124 5.38 -7.36 3.76
N SER A 125 4.43 -8.04 3.15
CA SER A 125 3.02 -7.86 3.42
C SER A 125 2.63 -8.64 4.69
N VAL A 126 1.51 -8.25 5.29
CA VAL A 126 0.92 -8.96 6.43
C VAL A 126 -0.53 -9.27 6.13
N VAL A 127 -0.98 -10.48 6.47
CA VAL A 127 -2.38 -10.87 6.33
C VAL A 127 -3.22 -10.05 7.31
N VAL A 128 -4.29 -9.45 6.81
CA VAL A 128 -5.22 -8.62 7.57
C VAL A 128 -6.63 -9.16 7.34
N ASP A 129 -7.42 -9.19 8.41
CA ASP A 129 -8.88 -9.25 8.29
C ASP A 129 -9.42 -7.79 8.31
N PRO A 130 -9.88 -7.25 7.16
CA PRO A 130 -10.32 -5.87 7.10
C PRO A 130 -11.59 -5.61 7.93
N ASP A 131 -12.38 -6.66 8.22
CA ASP A 131 -13.67 -6.55 8.92
C ASP A 131 -13.54 -6.73 10.44
N ALA A 132 -12.34 -7.01 10.95
CA ALA A 132 -12.10 -7.28 12.37
C ALA A 132 -12.15 -6.05 13.29
N TYR A 133 -12.16 -4.84 12.75
CA TYR A 133 -12.13 -3.61 13.54
C TYR A 133 -13.53 -3.14 13.91
N ASP A 134 -13.73 -2.83 15.20
CA ASP A 134 -15.00 -2.31 15.71
C ASP A 134 -15.08 -0.79 15.49
N TRP A 135 -15.90 -0.41 14.49
CA TRP A 135 -16.24 0.97 14.20
C TRP A 135 -17.21 1.59 15.20
N GLU A 136 -17.74 0.83 16.17
CA GLU A 136 -18.65 1.31 17.22
C GLU A 136 -19.87 2.05 16.65
N GLY A 137 -20.36 1.58 15.49
CA GLY A 137 -21.50 2.17 14.78
C GLY A 137 -21.19 3.43 13.97
N ASP A 138 -19.91 3.80 13.81
CA ASP A 138 -19.50 4.91 12.95
C ASP A 138 -20.02 4.74 11.51
N GLN A 139 -20.35 5.86 10.87
CA GLN A 139 -20.85 5.94 9.50
C GLN A 139 -20.30 7.21 8.83
N PRO A 140 -20.06 7.19 7.51
CA PRO A 140 -19.63 8.38 6.76
C PRO A 140 -20.57 9.57 6.98
N LEU A 141 -20.01 10.77 7.15
CA LEU A 141 -20.77 11.97 7.54
C LEU A 141 -21.66 12.50 6.40
N LYS A 142 -21.24 12.29 5.15
CA LYS A 142 -22.00 12.65 3.93
C LYS A 142 -22.43 14.13 3.93
N ARG A 143 -21.54 15.05 4.33
CA ARG A 143 -21.86 16.48 4.28
C ARG A 143 -22.03 16.93 2.83
N PRO A 144 -23.00 17.81 2.52
CA PRO A 144 -23.06 18.43 1.21
C PRO A 144 -21.80 19.25 0.94
N SER A 145 -21.15 19.06 -0.20
CA SER A 145 -19.89 19.73 -0.54
C SER A 145 -19.93 21.26 -0.45
N ARG A 146 -21.09 21.88 -0.66
CA ARG A 146 -21.31 23.34 -0.51
C ARG A 146 -21.15 23.84 0.93
N GLU A 147 -21.17 22.95 1.91
CA GLU A 147 -20.99 23.25 3.34
C GLU A 147 -19.57 22.91 3.80
N THR A 148 -18.73 22.36 2.92
CA THR A 148 -17.41 21.88 3.27
C THR A 148 -16.38 23.01 3.27
N VAL A 149 -15.65 23.13 4.39
CA VAL A 149 -14.45 23.95 4.54
C VAL A 149 -13.28 23.00 4.83
N ILE A 150 -12.39 22.87 3.85
CA ILE A 150 -11.26 21.94 3.86
C ILE A 150 -10.07 22.56 4.60
N TYR A 151 -9.39 21.76 5.42
CA TYR A 151 -8.13 22.10 6.06
C TYR A 151 -7.05 21.08 5.67
N GLU A 152 -6.17 21.47 4.75
CA GLU A 152 -5.01 20.67 4.36
C GLU A 152 -4.00 20.61 5.52
N LEU A 153 -3.58 19.40 5.90
CA LEU A 153 -2.58 19.22 6.95
C LEU A 153 -1.67 18.02 6.68
N HIS A 154 -0.47 18.09 7.27
CA HIS A 154 0.48 17.00 7.30
C HIS A 154 0.41 16.29 8.66
N VAL A 155 0.13 14.98 8.69
CA VAL A 155 -0.04 14.20 9.94
C VAL A 155 1.12 14.42 10.92
N ARG A 156 2.36 14.22 10.44
CA ARG A 156 3.56 14.49 11.24
C ARG A 156 3.72 15.96 11.65
N GLY A 157 3.78 16.87 10.68
CA GLY A 157 4.05 18.29 10.93
C GLY A 157 3.07 18.97 11.88
N PHE A 158 1.81 18.52 11.90
CA PHE A 158 0.76 19.14 12.70
C PHE A 158 0.98 19.00 14.21
N THR A 159 1.70 17.96 14.65
CA THR A 159 1.86 17.64 16.08
C THR A 159 3.28 17.30 16.51
N ALA A 160 4.26 17.26 15.60
CA ALA A 160 5.63 16.86 15.92
C ALA A 160 6.38 17.87 16.82
N ASP A 161 6.06 19.17 16.73
CA ASP A 161 6.72 20.18 17.56
C ASP A 161 6.18 20.16 19.00
N PRO A 162 7.04 20.30 20.04
CA PRO A 162 6.60 20.34 21.44
C PRO A 162 5.55 21.41 21.75
N SER A 163 5.52 22.52 21.00
CA SER A 163 4.52 23.58 21.16
C SER A 163 3.09 23.13 20.81
N SER A 164 2.93 21.98 20.13
CA SER A 164 1.61 21.40 19.86
C SER A 164 0.86 20.99 21.13
N GLY A 165 1.60 20.73 22.23
CA GLY A 165 1.08 20.26 23.51
C GLY A 165 0.73 18.76 23.53
N VAL A 166 0.99 18.03 22.44
CA VAL A 166 0.73 16.59 22.33
C VAL A 166 1.78 15.79 23.12
N ALA A 167 1.36 14.70 23.74
CA ALA A 167 2.28 13.82 24.47
C ALA A 167 3.44 13.34 23.56
N PRO A 168 4.71 13.35 24.01
CA PRO A 168 5.86 13.07 23.15
C PRO A 168 5.80 11.74 22.37
N HIS A 169 5.16 10.70 22.93
CA HIS A 169 5.05 9.39 22.28
C HIS A 169 3.96 9.33 21.18
N LYS A 170 3.14 10.37 21.03
CA LYS A 170 2.13 10.51 19.97
C LYS A 170 2.42 11.67 19.01
N ALA A 171 3.45 12.47 19.31
CA ALA A 171 3.79 13.64 18.52
C ALA A 171 4.13 13.23 17.08
N GLY A 172 3.39 13.78 16.13
CA GLY A 172 3.54 13.49 14.70
C GLY A 172 2.87 12.19 14.23
N THR A 173 1.94 11.62 14.98
CA THR A 173 1.22 10.38 14.63
C THR A 173 -0.28 10.62 14.46
N TYR A 174 -1.00 9.60 13.97
CA TYR A 174 -2.47 9.61 13.90
C TYR A 174 -3.09 9.84 15.29
N ALA A 175 -2.60 9.18 16.35
CA ALA A 175 -3.06 9.43 17.72
C ALA A 175 -2.75 10.85 18.21
N GLY A 176 -1.64 11.45 17.78
CA GLY A 176 -1.33 12.85 18.09
C GLY A 176 -2.33 13.80 17.45
N LEU A 177 -2.73 13.54 16.20
CA LEU A 177 -3.72 14.33 15.48
C LEU A 177 -5.09 14.31 16.18
N ILE A 178 -5.48 13.17 16.78
CA ILE A 178 -6.71 13.06 17.60
C ILE A 178 -6.72 14.09 18.75
N GLU A 179 -5.58 14.33 19.42
CA GLU A 179 -5.48 15.30 20.52
C GLU A 179 -5.69 16.76 20.06
N LYS A 180 -5.60 17.02 18.75
CA LYS A 180 -5.82 18.35 18.15
C LYS A 180 -7.23 18.55 17.57
N ILE A 181 -8.12 17.56 17.65
CA ILE A 181 -9.52 17.70 17.24
C ILE A 181 -10.21 18.93 17.87
N PRO A 182 -10.04 19.24 19.19
CA PRO A 182 -10.65 20.44 19.78
C PRO A 182 -10.22 21.74 19.09
N TYR A 183 -8.96 21.83 18.64
CA TYR A 183 -8.47 22.97 17.87
C TYR A 183 -9.15 23.07 16.51
N LEU A 184 -9.25 21.96 15.76
CA LEU A 184 -9.92 21.93 14.45
C LEU A 184 -11.39 22.34 14.57
N LYS A 185 -12.10 21.86 15.61
CA LYS A 185 -13.47 22.28 15.90
C LYS A 185 -13.57 23.77 16.22
N ALA A 186 -12.65 24.31 17.03
CA ALA A 186 -12.64 25.73 17.38
C ALA A 186 -12.32 26.62 16.18
N LEU A 187 -11.48 26.14 15.25
CA LEU A 187 -11.18 26.82 13.99
C LEU A 187 -12.39 26.88 13.06
N GLY A 188 -13.32 25.93 13.17
CA GLY A 188 -14.58 25.89 12.42
C GLY A 188 -14.47 25.22 11.04
N VAL A 189 -13.41 24.44 10.81
CA VAL A 189 -13.27 23.62 9.59
C VAL A 189 -14.21 22.43 9.67
N THR A 190 -14.54 21.84 8.52
CA THR A 190 -15.51 20.74 8.46
C THR A 190 -14.92 19.46 7.90
N ALA A 191 -13.80 19.55 7.18
CA ALA A 191 -13.05 18.43 6.65
C ALA A 191 -11.56 18.66 6.84
N VAL A 192 -10.81 17.60 7.12
CA VAL A 192 -9.35 17.60 7.02
C VAL A 192 -8.95 16.91 5.73
N GLU A 193 -8.05 17.54 4.98
CA GLU A 193 -7.37 16.90 3.84
C GLU A 193 -5.97 16.51 4.30
N LEU A 194 -5.74 15.20 4.41
CA LEU A 194 -4.45 14.68 4.83
C LEU A 194 -3.54 14.60 3.60
N LEU A 195 -2.35 15.22 3.68
CA LEU A 195 -1.24 14.89 2.78
C LEU A 195 -0.99 13.37 2.77
N PRO A 196 -0.34 12.82 1.72
CA PRO A 196 -0.31 11.39 1.46
C PRO A 196 -0.06 10.49 2.68
N VAL A 197 -1.04 9.63 2.95
CA VAL A 197 -0.99 8.63 4.03
C VAL A 197 -0.85 7.21 3.51
N PHE A 198 -0.83 7.00 2.20
CA PHE A 198 -0.43 5.72 1.63
C PHE A 198 1.00 5.39 2.08
N GLN A 199 1.34 4.13 2.29
CA GLN A 199 2.72 3.78 2.58
C GLN A 199 3.59 4.23 1.41
N PHE A 200 4.45 5.20 1.69
CA PHE A 200 5.49 5.68 0.80
C PHE A 200 6.89 5.24 1.25
N ASP A 201 7.86 5.34 0.35
CA ASP A 201 9.27 5.10 0.68
C ASP A 201 9.86 6.32 1.42
N PRO A 202 10.24 6.19 2.71
CA PRO A 202 10.80 7.30 3.47
C PRO A 202 12.18 7.74 2.98
N LEU A 203 12.88 6.90 2.20
CA LEU A 203 14.21 7.17 1.64
C LEU A 203 14.16 7.72 0.21
N ASP A 204 12.98 7.78 -0.41
CA ASP A 204 12.83 8.32 -1.75
C ASP A 204 12.70 9.85 -1.73
N ALA A 205 13.84 10.50 -1.52
CA ALA A 205 13.96 11.95 -1.62
C ALA A 205 15.37 12.39 -2.09
N PRO A 206 15.47 13.54 -2.79
CA PRO A 206 16.75 14.04 -3.27
C PRO A 206 17.78 14.28 -2.15
N GLY A 207 19.04 13.94 -2.44
CA GLY A 207 20.16 14.26 -1.55
C GLY A 207 20.17 13.51 -0.22
N GLY A 208 19.53 12.33 -0.16
CA GLY A 208 19.50 11.49 1.04
C GLY A 208 18.67 12.07 2.19
N ARG A 209 17.79 13.03 1.89
CA ARG A 209 16.83 13.57 2.85
C ARG A 209 15.68 12.60 3.03
N PRO A 210 14.99 12.61 4.19
CA PRO A 210 13.77 11.84 4.32
C PRO A 210 12.67 12.41 3.42
N ASN A 211 11.88 11.54 2.82
CA ASN A 211 10.65 11.92 2.15
C ASN A 211 9.64 12.39 3.21
N TYR A 212 9.43 13.69 3.28
CA TYR A 212 8.54 14.28 4.27
C TYR A 212 7.08 14.18 3.80
N TRP A 213 6.77 14.72 2.61
CA TRP A 213 5.40 14.83 2.12
C TRP A 213 4.72 13.50 1.78
N GLY A 214 5.48 12.49 1.36
CA GLY A 214 4.95 11.15 1.12
C GLY A 214 4.40 10.87 -0.27
N TYR A 215 4.61 11.76 -1.25
CA TYR A 215 4.21 11.55 -2.65
C TYR A 215 5.13 10.57 -3.39
N GLN A 216 5.43 9.41 -2.81
CA GLN A 216 6.16 8.31 -3.44
C GLN A 216 5.61 6.97 -2.91
N PRO A 217 4.38 6.57 -3.29
CA PRO A 217 3.72 5.40 -2.72
C PRO A 217 4.41 4.09 -3.15
N ILE A 218 4.55 3.19 -2.17
CA ILE A 218 4.93 1.78 -2.34
C ILE A 218 3.67 0.91 -2.43
N SER A 219 2.63 1.24 -1.63
CA SER A 219 1.34 0.56 -1.61
C SER A 219 0.19 1.56 -1.67
N PHE A 220 -0.91 1.17 -2.31
CA PHE A 220 -2.14 1.97 -2.38
C PHE A 220 -3.18 1.62 -1.30
N PHE A 221 -2.89 0.68 -0.40
CA PHE A 221 -3.85 0.19 0.60
C PHE A 221 -3.36 0.41 2.04
N VAL A 222 -2.06 0.44 2.26
CA VAL A 222 -1.49 0.46 3.61
C VAL A 222 -1.33 1.90 4.10
N PRO A 223 -1.83 2.27 5.30
CA PRO A 223 -1.48 3.54 5.95
C PRO A 223 0.01 3.60 6.29
N HIS A 224 0.63 4.76 6.13
CA HIS A 224 2.06 4.94 6.31
C HIS A 224 2.50 4.63 7.75
N HIS A 225 3.42 3.67 7.91
CA HIS A 225 3.86 3.22 9.23
C HIS A 225 4.53 4.30 10.06
N GLY A 226 5.22 5.26 9.43
CA GLY A 226 5.91 6.36 10.10
C GLY A 226 4.98 7.38 10.76
N PHE A 227 3.66 7.26 10.54
CA PHE A 227 2.63 8.07 11.18
C PHE A 227 1.87 7.32 12.29
N SER A 228 2.33 6.12 12.65
CA SER A 228 1.81 5.33 13.78
C SER A 228 2.68 5.52 15.02
N SER A 229 2.06 5.66 16.19
CA SER A 229 2.72 5.54 17.49
C SER A 229 2.85 4.08 17.94
N ARG A 230 2.10 3.17 17.32
CA ARG A 230 2.13 1.73 17.61
C ARG A 230 3.26 1.03 16.83
N PRO A 231 4.09 0.19 17.48
CA PRO A 231 5.24 -0.45 16.86
C PRO A 231 4.91 -1.76 16.12
N ASP A 232 3.71 -2.31 16.30
CA ASP A 232 3.31 -3.56 15.66
C ASP A 232 2.85 -3.32 14.20
N PRO A 233 2.91 -4.34 13.32
CA PRO A 233 2.59 -4.17 11.91
C PRO A 233 1.13 -3.80 11.61
N MET A 234 0.19 -4.07 12.53
CA MET A 234 -1.22 -3.69 12.40
C MET A 234 -1.49 -2.30 12.97
N GLY A 235 -0.57 -1.79 13.78
CA GLY A 235 -0.65 -0.50 14.47
C GLY A 235 -1.07 0.66 13.59
N PRO A 236 -0.42 0.91 12.44
CA PRO A 236 -0.79 2.00 11.53
C PRO A 236 -2.22 1.88 10.99
N LEU A 237 -2.71 0.66 10.77
CA LEU A 237 -4.05 0.40 10.27
C LEU A 237 -5.10 0.77 11.33
N ASP A 238 -4.95 0.28 12.55
CA ASP A 238 -5.88 0.56 13.64
C ASP A 238 -5.82 2.03 14.09
N GLU A 239 -4.62 2.61 14.21
CA GLU A 239 -4.48 3.98 14.68
C GLU A 239 -5.02 5.00 13.66
N PHE A 240 -4.94 4.68 12.35
CA PHE A 240 -5.63 5.46 11.32
C PHE A 240 -7.15 5.35 11.46
N ARG A 241 -7.70 4.14 11.66
CA ARG A 241 -9.15 3.95 11.87
C ARG A 241 -9.64 4.64 13.14
N ASP A 242 -8.86 4.63 14.21
CA ASP A 242 -9.13 5.38 15.43
C ASP A 242 -9.20 6.89 15.17
N LEU A 243 -8.30 7.42 14.34
CA LEU A 243 -8.32 8.81 13.92
C LEU A 243 -9.59 9.16 13.15
N VAL A 244 -9.95 8.37 12.14
CA VAL A 244 -11.17 8.59 11.34
C VAL A 244 -12.40 8.56 12.24
N LYS A 245 -12.54 7.52 13.08
CA LYS A 245 -13.64 7.39 14.05
C LYS A 245 -13.73 8.59 15.00
N ALA A 246 -12.59 9.11 15.47
CA ALA A 246 -12.55 10.28 16.34
C ALA A 246 -12.95 11.58 15.61
N LEU A 247 -12.50 11.77 14.36
CA LEU A 247 -12.87 12.90 13.52
C LEU A 247 -14.38 12.88 13.20
N HIS A 248 -14.93 11.72 12.85
CA HIS A 248 -16.35 11.56 12.58
C HIS A 248 -17.22 11.88 13.80
N ARG A 249 -16.85 11.38 14.99
CA ARG A 249 -17.51 11.74 16.26
C ARG A 249 -17.48 13.25 16.53
N ALA A 250 -16.47 13.93 16.04
CA ALA A 250 -16.34 15.38 16.12
C ALA A 250 -17.10 16.15 15.03
N GLY A 251 -17.62 15.46 14.01
CA GLY A 251 -18.30 16.02 12.84
C GLY A 251 -17.34 16.50 11.75
N LEU A 252 -16.12 15.97 11.70
CA LEU A 252 -15.07 16.31 10.74
C LEU A 252 -14.92 15.19 9.70
N GLU A 253 -15.01 15.53 8.42
CA GLU A 253 -14.78 14.60 7.31
C GLU A 253 -13.28 14.38 7.08
N VAL A 254 -12.92 13.23 6.50
CA VAL A 254 -11.54 12.86 6.16
C VAL A 254 -11.41 12.73 4.65
N ILE A 255 -10.60 13.61 4.05
CA ILE A 255 -10.21 13.56 2.65
C ILE A 255 -8.76 13.12 2.57
N LEU A 256 -8.44 12.16 1.70
CA LEU A 256 -7.07 11.73 1.48
C LEU A 256 -6.50 12.31 0.19
N ASP A 257 -5.31 12.91 0.27
CA ASP A 257 -4.48 13.15 -0.89
C ASP A 257 -3.91 11.80 -1.38
N VAL A 258 -4.26 11.43 -2.61
CA VAL A 258 -3.95 10.11 -3.19
C VAL A 258 -3.09 10.23 -4.44
N VAL A 259 -2.03 9.42 -4.44
CA VAL A 259 -1.09 9.30 -5.55
C VAL A 259 -1.29 7.95 -6.22
N PHE A 260 -1.91 7.96 -7.39
CA PHE A 260 -2.07 6.77 -8.24
C PHE A 260 -1.30 6.89 -9.56
N ASN A 261 -0.66 8.03 -9.81
CA ASN A 261 -0.06 8.34 -11.10
C ASN A 261 1.37 7.77 -11.26
N HIS A 262 2.10 7.52 -10.17
CA HIS A 262 3.42 6.87 -10.15
C HIS A 262 3.61 6.02 -8.88
N THR A 263 4.76 5.35 -8.76
CA THR A 263 5.18 4.58 -7.57
C THR A 263 6.63 4.88 -7.18
N ALA A 264 7.01 4.50 -5.96
CA ALA A 264 8.40 4.59 -5.47
C ALA A 264 9.38 3.59 -6.12
N GLU A 265 8.94 2.73 -7.05
CA GLU A 265 9.87 1.90 -7.82
C GLU A 265 10.70 2.74 -8.79
N GLY A 266 10.33 4.01 -9.04
CA GLY A 266 11.09 4.95 -9.86
C GLY A 266 11.37 4.45 -11.28
N GLY A 267 12.46 4.93 -11.88
CA GLY A 267 12.89 4.59 -13.24
C GLY A 267 13.58 3.24 -13.36
N ALA A 268 14.22 2.96 -14.50
CA ALA A 268 14.85 1.67 -14.81
C ALA A 268 15.83 1.15 -13.73
N ASP A 269 16.54 2.06 -13.08
CA ASP A 269 17.54 1.76 -12.03
C ASP A 269 16.97 1.83 -10.60
N GLY A 270 15.66 2.04 -10.45
CA GLY A 270 14.99 2.05 -9.16
C GLY A 270 14.79 0.66 -8.55
N PRO A 271 14.29 0.59 -7.29
CA PRO A 271 14.06 -0.66 -6.58
C PRO A 271 12.99 -1.54 -7.23
N THR A 272 13.09 -2.85 -7.00
CA THR A 272 12.07 -3.83 -7.37
C THR A 272 11.47 -4.41 -6.09
N PHE A 273 10.31 -3.94 -5.68
CA PHE A 273 9.65 -4.39 -4.45
C PHE A 273 8.19 -4.81 -4.64
N CYS A 274 7.56 -4.56 -5.80
CA CYS A 274 6.17 -4.93 -6.06
C CYS A 274 5.90 -5.06 -7.57
N TYR A 275 5.29 -4.04 -8.18
CA TYR A 275 4.66 -4.09 -9.50
C TYR A 275 5.62 -4.49 -10.62
N ARG A 276 6.84 -3.95 -10.61
CA ARG A 276 7.89 -4.23 -11.61
C ARG A 276 8.22 -5.71 -11.70
N GLY A 277 8.38 -6.38 -10.56
CA GLY A 277 8.71 -7.80 -10.51
C GLY A 277 7.52 -8.73 -10.77
N ILE A 278 6.29 -8.20 -10.79
CA ILE A 278 5.06 -8.99 -10.92
C ILE A 278 4.54 -9.00 -12.36
N ALA A 279 4.42 -7.83 -12.99
CA ALA A 279 3.93 -7.66 -14.36
C ALA A 279 4.28 -6.27 -14.89
N ASN A 280 5.58 -5.99 -15.06
CA ASN A 280 6.13 -4.66 -15.37
C ASN A 280 5.36 -3.86 -16.44
N SER A 281 5.14 -4.47 -17.60
CA SER A 281 4.51 -3.85 -18.78
C SER A 281 3.00 -3.66 -18.63
N ASP A 282 2.36 -4.37 -17.69
CA ASP A 282 0.94 -4.16 -17.38
C ASP A 282 0.75 -3.02 -16.39
N TYR A 283 1.66 -2.89 -15.41
CA TYR A 283 1.56 -1.87 -14.36
C TYR A 283 2.10 -0.50 -14.78
N TYR A 284 3.13 -0.42 -15.63
CA TYR A 284 3.76 0.84 -16.00
C TYR A 284 3.63 1.13 -17.50
N LEU A 285 3.56 2.43 -17.83
CA LEU A 285 3.76 2.89 -19.20
C LEU A 285 5.25 2.81 -19.53
N LEU A 286 5.56 2.23 -20.69
CA LEU A 286 6.92 2.12 -21.21
C LEU A 286 7.07 3.02 -22.44
N ASP A 287 8.27 3.52 -22.69
CA ASP A 287 8.61 4.21 -23.94
C ASP A 287 8.41 3.25 -25.15
N ASP A 288 8.41 3.79 -26.37
CA ASP A 288 8.30 3.02 -27.61
C ASP A 288 9.31 1.86 -27.71
N ASP A 289 10.54 2.07 -27.23
CA ASP A 289 11.61 1.06 -27.21
C ASP A 289 11.46 0.04 -26.07
N ARG A 290 10.48 0.23 -25.18
CA ARG A 290 10.11 -0.61 -24.03
C ARG A 290 11.18 -0.78 -22.95
N SER A 291 12.39 -0.26 -23.18
CA SER A 291 13.53 -0.42 -22.27
C SER A 291 13.45 0.52 -21.06
N ARG A 292 12.75 1.65 -21.22
CA ARG A 292 12.53 2.69 -20.21
C ARG A 292 11.05 2.91 -19.93
N TYR A 293 10.78 3.61 -18.84
CA TYR A 293 9.43 4.02 -18.46
C TYR A 293 9.10 5.38 -19.08
N ALA A 294 7.88 5.53 -19.57
CA ALA A 294 7.35 6.83 -19.97
C ALA A 294 7.04 7.64 -18.70
N ASP A 295 7.67 8.81 -18.57
CA ASP A 295 7.56 9.66 -17.38
C ASP A 295 6.74 10.93 -17.66
N TYR A 296 5.44 10.85 -17.37
CA TYR A 296 4.52 11.98 -17.42
C TYR A 296 4.30 12.62 -16.05
N THR A 297 4.92 12.10 -15.00
CA THR A 297 4.75 12.53 -13.60
C THR A 297 5.92 13.37 -13.11
N GLY A 298 7.08 13.27 -13.77
CA GLY A 298 8.35 13.79 -13.29
C GLY A 298 8.95 12.95 -12.15
N CYS A 299 8.40 11.75 -11.91
CA CYS A 299 8.79 10.82 -10.84
C CYS A 299 9.36 9.51 -11.40
N PHE A 300 9.93 9.56 -12.61
CA PHE A 300 10.64 8.49 -13.31
C PHE A 300 9.79 7.32 -13.83
N ASN A 301 8.54 7.19 -13.41
CA ASN A 301 7.59 6.24 -13.98
C ASN A 301 6.17 6.83 -14.03
N THR A 302 5.33 6.21 -14.84
CA THR A 302 3.89 6.47 -14.88
C THR A 302 3.14 5.15 -14.76
N LEU A 303 2.21 5.06 -13.83
CA LEU A 303 1.33 3.90 -13.68
C LEU A 303 0.33 3.84 -14.84
N ASN A 304 0.18 2.68 -15.47
CA ASN A 304 -0.68 2.48 -16.64
C ASN A 304 -2.16 2.37 -16.23
N ALA A 305 -2.79 3.49 -15.90
CA ALA A 305 -4.19 3.55 -15.45
C ALA A 305 -5.21 3.08 -16.51
N ASN A 306 -4.80 2.96 -17.79
CA ASN A 306 -5.63 2.43 -18.87
C ASN A 306 -5.65 0.91 -18.92
N ASN A 307 -4.64 0.24 -18.38
CA ASN A 307 -4.66 -1.22 -18.26
C ASN A 307 -5.85 -1.64 -17.36
N PRO A 308 -6.73 -2.56 -17.79
CA PRO A 308 -7.89 -2.98 -17.00
C PRO A 308 -7.55 -3.50 -15.60
N VAL A 309 -6.36 -4.10 -15.42
CA VAL A 309 -5.87 -4.63 -14.15
C VAL A 309 -5.50 -3.51 -13.20
N VAL A 310 -4.76 -2.50 -13.67
CA VAL A 310 -4.39 -1.32 -12.89
C VAL A 310 -5.62 -0.48 -12.56
N ARG A 311 -6.52 -0.27 -13.51
CA ARG A 311 -7.80 0.41 -13.26
C ARG A 311 -8.65 -0.33 -12.21
N ARG A 312 -8.58 -1.66 -12.17
CA ARG A 312 -9.23 -2.45 -11.10
C ARG A 312 -8.52 -2.25 -9.76
N LEU A 313 -7.19 -2.27 -9.73
CA LEU A 313 -6.38 -1.98 -8.53
C LEU A 313 -6.76 -0.62 -7.91
N ILE A 314 -6.73 0.45 -8.71
CA ILE A 314 -7.08 1.81 -8.24
C ILE A 314 -8.50 1.84 -7.68
N ARG A 315 -9.49 1.27 -8.39
CA ARG A 315 -10.89 1.25 -7.92
C ARG A 315 -11.09 0.39 -6.68
N HIS A 316 -10.32 -0.69 -6.52
CA HIS A 316 -10.37 -1.53 -5.32
C HIS A 316 -9.72 -0.80 -4.13
N SER A 317 -8.60 -0.10 -4.34
CA SER A 317 -8.00 0.77 -3.31
C SER A 317 -8.98 1.86 -2.87
N LEU A 318 -9.56 2.62 -3.80
CA LEU A 318 -10.55 3.65 -3.47
C LEU A 318 -11.74 3.08 -2.68
N ARG A 319 -12.28 1.93 -3.10
CA ARG A 319 -13.35 1.25 -2.36
C ARG A 319 -12.90 0.81 -0.98
N TYR A 320 -11.72 0.23 -0.85
CA TYR A 320 -11.16 -0.20 0.44
C TYR A 320 -11.07 0.98 1.42
N TRP A 321 -10.54 2.12 0.97
CA TRP A 321 -10.44 3.31 1.82
C TRP A 321 -11.81 3.86 2.24
N VAL A 322 -12.85 3.73 1.40
CA VAL A 322 -14.21 4.14 1.77
C VAL A 322 -14.89 3.10 2.68
N GLU A 323 -14.89 1.83 2.28
CA GLU A 323 -15.69 0.76 2.88
C GLU A 323 -15.08 0.24 4.19
N HIS A 324 -13.75 0.13 4.27
CA HIS A 324 -13.07 -0.45 5.44
C HIS A 324 -12.28 0.57 6.26
N MET A 325 -12.00 1.75 5.69
CA MET A 325 -11.27 2.83 6.37
C MET A 325 -12.10 4.10 6.60
N HIS A 326 -13.37 4.09 6.14
CA HIS A 326 -14.36 5.16 6.33
C HIS A 326 -13.93 6.55 5.83
N VAL A 327 -13.03 6.62 4.85
CA VAL A 327 -12.64 7.89 4.21
C VAL A 327 -13.84 8.50 3.46
N ASP A 328 -14.05 9.81 3.61
CA ASP A 328 -15.19 10.52 3.01
C ASP A 328 -14.90 11.04 1.58
N GLY A 329 -13.63 11.16 1.20
CA GLY A 329 -13.27 11.66 -0.12
C GLY A 329 -11.79 11.58 -0.46
N PHE A 330 -11.46 11.96 -1.69
CA PHE A 330 -10.10 11.90 -2.21
C PHE A 330 -9.76 13.17 -3.00
N ARG A 331 -8.55 13.68 -2.82
CA ARG A 331 -7.91 14.66 -3.69
C ARG A 331 -6.84 13.94 -4.49
N PHE A 332 -6.98 13.91 -5.81
CA PHE A 332 -6.08 13.17 -6.69
C PHE A 332 -4.88 14.03 -7.09
N ASP A 333 -3.69 13.61 -6.68
CA ASP A 333 -2.45 14.19 -7.17
C ASP A 333 -2.24 13.91 -8.67
N LEU A 334 -1.78 14.94 -9.40
CA LEU A 334 -1.55 14.92 -10.84
C LEU A 334 -2.65 14.20 -11.63
N ALA A 335 -3.92 14.50 -11.31
CA ALA A 335 -5.08 13.75 -11.82
C ALA A 335 -5.14 13.60 -13.35
N SER A 336 -4.59 14.57 -14.10
CA SER A 336 -4.52 14.54 -15.57
C SER A 336 -3.65 13.41 -16.13
N VAL A 337 -2.70 12.88 -15.35
CA VAL A 337 -1.87 11.74 -15.77
C VAL A 337 -2.70 10.46 -15.86
N LEU A 338 -3.75 10.33 -15.04
CA LEU A 338 -4.61 9.14 -15.04
C LEU A 338 -5.46 9.00 -16.31
N SER A 339 -5.54 10.04 -17.14
CA SER A 339 -6.20 10.00 -18.46
C SER A 339 -5.22 9.79 -19.61
N ARG A 340 -3.92 9.59 -19.36
CA ARG A 340 -2.92 9.38 -20.42
C ARG A 340 -3.03 7.97 -20.99
N ASP A 341 -3.55 7.87 -22.21
CA ASP A 341 -3.37 6.77 -23.13
C ASP A 341 -2.15 7.01 -24.01
N GLU A 342 -1.43 5.92 -24.32
CA GLU A 342 -0.25 5.81 -25.20
C GLU A 342 0.61 7.07 -25.38
#